data_AF-A0A5S5D2T9-F1
#
_entry.id   AF-A0A5S5D2T9-F1
#
_cell.length_a   1.000
_cell.length_b   1.000
_cell.length_c   1.000
_cell.angle_alpha   90.00
_cell.angle_beta   90.00
_cell.angle_gamma   90.00
#
_symmetry.space_group_name_H-M   'P 1'
#
loop_
_entity.id
_entity.type
_entity.pdbx_description
1 polymer ?
#
loop_
_entity_poly.entity_id
_entity_poly.type
_entity_poly.pdbx_seq_one_letter_code
_entity_poly.pdbx_strand_id
1 'polypeptide(L)'
;MYRAAAALPFDDRDRVTAGLRGQLSVMAAAAGADPDWSTLRVEGPARRTDHHGTGLSEWSATVVVSGDRSVLDDRLLDALVPAALRRAGATAEETSPLM
;
A
#
# COMPACT_ATOMS: atom_id res chain seq x y z
N MET A 1 -6.93 3.94 12.24
CA MET A 1 -5.60 4.52 12.55
C MET A 1 -4.54 3.53 12.11
N TYR A 2 -3.48 3.99 11.45
CA TYR A 2 -2.33 3.16 11.05
C TYR A 2 -1.06 3.58 11.76
N ARG A 3 -0.12 2.63 11.86
CA ARG A 3 1.17 2.80 12.51
C ARG A 3 2.29 2.16 11.67
N ALA A 4 3.40 2.86 11.54
CA ALA A 4 4.65 2.37 10.96
C ALA A 4 5.80 2.58 11.94
N ALA A 5 6.86 1.78 11.82
CA ALA A 5 8.05 1.89 12.65
C ALA A 5 9.31 1.57 11.84
N ALA A 6 10.42 2.19 12.22
CA ALA A 6 11.72 1.97 11.60
C ALA A 6 12.83 2.03 12.66
N ALA A 7 13.84 1.18 12.50
CA ALA A 7 15.08 1.24 13.26
C ALA A 7 16.23 1.54 12.27
N LEU A 8 16.91 2.67 12.46
CA LEU A 8 17.89 3.17 11.50
C LEU A 8 19.20 3.55 12.20
N PRO A 9 20.37 3.38 11.54
CA PRO A 9 21.67 3.76 12.10
C PRO A 9 21.91 5.27 12.10
N PHE A 10 20.89 6.07 11.75
CA PHE A 10 20.94 7.53 11.70
C PHE A 10 19.69 8.15 12.34
N ASP A 11 19.83 9.40 12.77
CA ASP A 11 18.83 10.17 13.52
C ASP A 11 18.31 11.38 12.72
N ASP A 12 18.26 11.25 11.41
CA ASP A 12 17.73 12.29 10.53
C ASP A 12 16.19 12.24 10.56
N ARG A 13 15.61 13.11 11.39
CA ARG A 13 14.16 13.17 11.63
C ARG A 13 13.36 13.40 10.35
N ASP A 14 13.82 14.26 9.45
CA ASP A 14 13.06 14.61 8.24
C ASP A 14 13.06 13.44 7.26
N ARG A 15 14.23 12.81 7.08
CA ARG A 15 14.36 11.60 6.26
C ARG A 15 13.53 10.46 6.80
N VAL A 16 13.57 10.23 8.12
CA VAL A 16 12.77 9.19 8.79
C VAL A 16 11.27 9.49 8.60
N THR A 17 10.84 10.73 8.81
CA THR A 17 9.45 11.15 8.66
C THR A 17 8.95 10.92 7.24
N ALA A 18 9.74 11.26 6.23
CA ALA A 18 9.40 10.99 4.83
C ALA A 18 9.25 9.49 4.55
N GLY A 19 10.17 8.67 5.06
CA GLY A 19 10.10 7.21 4.92
C GLY A 19 8.88 6.59 5.60
N LEU A 20 8.61 6.96 6.85
CA LEU A 20 7.45 6.49 7.61
C LEU A 20 6.13 6.93 6.97
N ARG A 21 6.05 8.19 6.49
CA ARG A 21 4.90 8.67 5.71
C ARG A 21 4.70 7.85 4.44
N GLY A 22 5.78 7.53 3.72
CA GLY A 22 5.72 6.64 2.55
C GLY A 22 5.14 5.26 2.88
N GLN A 23 5.59 4.63 3.96
CA GLN A 23 5.05 3.35 4.42
C GLN A 23 3.56 3.45 4.79
N LEU A 24 3.16 4.49 5.51
CA LEU A 24 1.76 4.75 5.86
C LEU A 24 0.88 4.96 4.62
N SER A 25 1.37 5.66 3.60
CA SER A 25 0.67 5.84 2.32
C SER A 25 0.43 4.51 1.62
N VAL A 26 1.43 3.62 1.59
CA VAL A 26 1.29 2.28 0.98
C VAL A 26 0.23 1.46 1.71
N MET A 27 0.25 1.46 3.05
CA MET A 27 -0.77 0.75 3.84
C MET A 27 -2.17 1.33 3.61
N ALA A 28 -2.30 2.66 3.54
CA ALA A 28 -3.59 3.30 3.29
C ALA A 28 -4.13 3.02 1.91
N ALA A 29 -3.28 3.08 0.88
CA ALA A 29 -3.65 2.72 -0.48
C ALA A 29 -4.11 1.25 -0.59
N ALA A 30 -3.39 0.32 0.04
CA ALA A 30 -3.74 -1.10 0.05
C ALA A 30 -5.10 -1.37 0.71
N ALA A 31 -5.49 -0.55 1.68
CA ALA A 31 -6.76 -0.66 2.38
C ALA A 31 -7.89 0.21 1.79
N GLY A 32 -7.63 0.98 0.72
CA GLY A 32 -8.59 1.94 0.18
C GLY A 32 -8.96 3.07 1.16
N ALA A 33 -8.09 3.34 2.13
CA ALA A 33 -8.29 4.37 3.15
C ALA A 33 -7.59 5.67 2.76
N ASP A 34 -8.15 6.80 3.19
CA ASP A 34 -7.57 8.13 3.05
C ASP A 34 -6.93 8.59 4.38
N PRO A 35 -5.60 8.74 4.43
CA PRO A 35 -4.90 9.17 5.64
C PRO A 35 -5.02 10.68 5.88
N ASP A 36 -5.48 11.06 7.08
CA ASP A 36 -5.47 12.46 7.53
C ASP A 36 -4.07 12.84 8.00
N TRP A 37 -3.30 13.41 7.09
CA TRP A 37 -1.92 13.83 7.34
C TRP A 37 -1.78 14.91 8.41
N SER A 38 -2.83 15.67 8.73
CA SER A 38 -2.78 16.64 9.84
C SER A 38 -2.67 15.96 11.21
N THR A 39 -3.06 14.68 11.29
CA THR A 39 -2.97 13.85 12.49
C THR A 39 -1.67 13.06 12.60
N LEU A 40 -0.74 13.24 11.66
CA LEU A 40 0.54 12.53 11.67
C LEU A 40 1.30 12.87 12.96
N ARG A 41 1.60 11.83 13.74
CA ARG A 41 2.47 11.91 14.92
C ARG A 41 3.67 11.03 14.71
N VAL A 42 4.87 11.61 14.81
CA VAL A 42 6.15 10.90 14.74
C VAL A 42 6.81 10.96 16.11
N GLU A 43 7.16 9.79 16.63
CA GLU A 43 7.79 9.58 17.94
C GLU A 43 9.18 8.97 17.76
N GLY A 44 10.13 9.40 18.58
CA GLY A 44 11.53 8.96 18.54
C GLY A 44 12.53 10.11 18.41
N PRO A 45 13.84 9.80 18.33
CA PRO A 45 14.37 8.43 18.37
C PRO A 45 14.37 7.85 19.78
N ALA A 46 13.98 6.58 19.93
CA ALA A 46 14.40 5.78 21.07
C ALA A 46 15.73 5.10 20.71
N ARG A 47 16.78 5.33 21.50
CA ARG A 47 18.09 4.72 21.25
C ARG A 47 18.08 3.28 21.77
N ARG A 48 18.48 2.35 20.90
CA ARG A 48 18.73 0.95 21.27
C ARG A 48 20.06 0.48 20.75
N THR A 49 20.64 -0.48 21.44
CA THR A 49 21.81 -1.21 20.95
C THR A 49 21.31 -2.54 20.41
N ASP A 50 21.68 -2.89 19.19
CA ASP A 50 21.40 -4.22 18.66
C ASP A 50 22.35 -5.28 19.28
N HIS A 51 22.15 -6.53 18.92
CA HIS A 51 22.96 -7.66 19.40
C HIS A 51 24.41 -7.64 18.89
N HIS A 52 24.72 -6.77 17.92
CA HIS A 52 26.07 -6.55 17.39
C HIS A 52 26.76 -5.31 17.99
N GLY A 53 26.11 -4.61 18.93
CA GLY A 53 26.65 -3.39 19.52
C GLY A 53 26.39 -2.13 18.69
N THR A 54 25.64 -2.21 17.59
CA THR A 54 25.31 -1.07 16.75
C THR A 54 24.21 -0.23 17.42
N GLY A 55 24.44 1.07 17.53
CA GLY A 55 23.44 2.02 17.98
C GLY A 55 22.37 2.24 16.91
N LEU A 56 21.14 1.83 17.20
CA LEU A 56 19.97 2.06 16.38
C LEU A 56 19.09 3.15 16.97
N SER A 57 18.48 3.92 16.06
CA SER A 57 17.47 4.93 16.36
C SER A 57 16.12 4.35 15.98
N GLU A 58 15.31 4.02 16.96
CA GLU A 58 13.95 3.53 16.76
C GLU A 58 12.97 4.69 16.66
N TRP A 59 12.13 4.64 15.65
CA TRP A 59 11.12 5.64 15.38
C TRP A 59 9.79 4.97 15.12
N SER A 60 8.71 5.66 15.46
CA SER A 60 7.37 5.25 15.04
C SER A 60 6.54 6.42 14.57
N ALA A 61 5.64 6.17 13.65
CA ALA A 61 4.68 7.16 13.18
C ALA A 61 3.27 6.59 13.22
N THR A 62 2.30 7.43 13.55
CA THR A 62 0.88 7.10 13.52
C THR A 62 0.10 8.14 12.75
N VAL A 63 -0.98 7.72 12.09
CA VAL A 63 -1.90 8.59 11.37
C VAL A 63 -3.33 8.09 11.51
N VAL A 64 -4.26 9.01 11.72
CA VAL A 64 -5.69 8.72 11.60
C VAL A 64 -6.00 8.52 10.12
N VAL A 65 -6.82 7.53 9.83
CA VAL A 65 -7.28 7.27 8.47
C VAL A 65 -8.79 7.29 8.48
N SER A 66 -9.34 7.88 7.44
CA SER A 66 -10.77 7.92 7.15
C SER A 66 -10.96 7.16 5.86
N GLY A 67 -11.89 6.22 5.83
CA GLY A 67 -12.08 5.39 4.66
C GLY A 67 -13.40 4.68 4.77
N ASP A 68 -14.31 5.07 3.89
CA ASP A 68 -15.53 4.36 3.60
C ASP A 68 -15.37 3.74 2.20
N ARG A 69 -15.23 2.41 2.16
CA ARG A 69 -15.44 1.54 0.99
C ARG A 69 -15.03 0.10 1.40
N SER A 70 -15.78 -0.98 1.12
CA SER A 70 -16.76 -1.19 0.06
C SER A 70 -16.26 -0.79 -1.35
N VAL A 71 -14.94 -0.84 -1.63
CA VAL A 71 -14.36 -0.56 -2.98
C VAL A 71 -14.30 -1.82 -3.83
N LEU A 72 -14.75 -2.96 -3.32
CA LEU A 72 -15.03 -4.12 -4.14
C LEU A 72 -16.48 -4.43 -3.89
N ASP A 73 -17.34 -3.57 -4.45
CA ASP A 73 -18.70 -4.00 -4.74
C ASP A 73 -18.50 -5.11 -5.79
N ASP A 74 -18.50 -6.38 -5.37
CA ASP A 74 -18.23 -7.56 -6.21
C ASP A 74 -19.02 -7.53 -7.53
N ARG A 75 -20.14 -6.82 -7.56
CA ARG A 75 -20.96 -6.55 -8.74
C ARG A 75 -20.25 -5.80 -9.88
N LEU A 76 -19.28 -4.93 -9.59
CA LEU A 76 -18.52 -4.21 -10.61
C LEU A 76 -17.40 -5.09 -11.21
N LEU A 77 -16.85 -6.02 -10.42
CA LEU A 77 -15.95 -7.06 -10.94
C LEU A 77 -16.72 -8.05 -11.82
N ASP A 78 -17.92 -8.48 -11.39
CA ASP A 78 -18.80 -9.35 -12.19
C ASP A 78 -19.24 -8.72 -13.52
N ALA A 79 -19.44 -7.39 -13.54
CA ALA A 79 -19.80 -6.65 -14.75
C ALA A 79 -18.67 -6.56 -15.80
N LEU A 80 -17.42 -6.77 -15.40
CA LEU A 80 -16.25 -6.72 -16.30
C LEU A 80 -15.89 -8.07 -16.92
N VAL A 81 -16.42 -9.19 -16.40
CA VAL A 81 -16.16 -10.54 -16.91
C VAL A 81 -16.71 -10.80 -18.33
N PRO A 82 -17.85 -10.26 -18.79
CA PRO A 82 -18.36 -10.58 -20.14
C PRO A 82 -17.55 -9.95 -21.27
N ALA A 83 -16.83 -8.85 -21.01
CA ALA A 83 -16.11 -8.10 -22.04
C ALA A 83 -14.74 -8.71 -22.38
N ALA A 84 -14.09 -9.38 -21.42
CA ALA A 84 -12.77 -9.97 -21.62
C ALA A 84 -12.82 -11.31 -22.39
N LEU A 85 -13.89 -12.09 -22.24
CA LEU A 85 -13.98 -13.42 -22.85
C LEU A 85 -14.30 -13.37 -24.37
N ARG A 86 -14.91 -12.29 -24.88
CA ARG A 86 -15.27 -12.19 -26.30
C ARG A 86 -14.11 -11.84 -27.24
N ARG A 87 -12.97 -11.38 -26.71
CA ARG A 87 -11.78 -11.07 -27.53
C ARG A 87 -10.83 -12.25 -27.72
N ALA A 88 -11.02 -13.34 -26.99
CA ALA A 88 -10.21 -14.56 -27.11
C ALA A 88 -10.86 -15.67 -27.97
N GLY A 89 -12.10 -15.47 -28.45
CA GLY A 89 -12.86 -16.46 -29.22
C GLY A 89 -12.98 -16.20 -30.72
N ALA A 90 -12.22 -15.25 -31.28
CA ALA A 90 -12.30 -14.89 -32.70
C ALA A 90 -10.98 -15.16 -33.45
N THR A 91 -10.42 -16.35 -33.27
CA THR A 91 -9.49 -16.99 -34.23
C THR A 91 -9.66 -18.50 -34.17
N ALA A 92 -10.87 -18.98 -34.39
CA ALA A 92 -11.10 -20.38 -34.74
C ALA A 92 -12.31 -20.41 -35.65
N GLU A 93 -12.12 -21.01 -36.82
CA GLU A 93 -13.11 -21.30 -37.85
C GLU A 93 -13.49 -20.10 -38.73
N GLU A 94 -12.85 -20.02 -39.91
CA GLU A 94 -13.57 -20.16 -41.19
C GLU A 94 -12.55 -20.18 -42.34
N THR A 95 -12.10 -21.36 -42.77
CA THR A 95 -11.85 -21.68 -44.20
C THR A 95 -11.78 -23.20 -44.35
N SER A 96 -12.96 -23.78 -44.57
CA SER A 96 -13.19 -24.97 -45.39
C SER A 96 -14.64 -24.83 -45.89
N PRO A 97 -15.05 -25.29 -47.10
CA PRO A 97 -14.42 -26.32 -47.96
C PRO A 97 -14.52 -26.04 -49.50
N LEU A 98 -14.16 -27.07 -50.29
CA LEU A 98 -14.55 -27.41 -51.70
C LEU A 98 -13.78 -26.81 -52.90
N MET A 99 -12.79 -27.56 -53.41
CA MET A 99 -12.94 -28.39 -54.63
C MET A 99 -11.87 -29.47 -54.72
#